data_AF-A0A2E0Z750-F1
#
_entry.id   AF-A0A2E0Z750-F1
#
_cell.length_a   1.000
_cell.length_b   1.000
_cell.length_c   1.000
_cell.angle_alpha   90.00
_cell.angle_beta   90.00
_cell.angle_gamma   90.00
#
_symmetry.space_group_name_H-M   'P 1'
#
loop_
_entity.id
_entity.type
_entity.pdbx_description
1 polymer ?
#
loop_
_entity_poly.entity_id
_entity_poly.type
_entity_poly.pdbx_seq_one_letter_code
_entity_poly.pdbx_strand_id
1 'polypeptide(L)'
;MTIGAALIGIGMLVLAGIVVAQPLRHKVVLPEGSGSDCSSNYDAALLSLRDLEFDHQLDVVSDEDYARTKGQLMTQAAQALEQQVEVRGELDELIETAVRAKRGGTNQPLTCQHCQEQLAPDDNFCPQCGRIAQVNCPVCQQAGTPGDNFCTGCGTSLKDVLHVAGR
;
A
#
# COMPACT_ATOMS: atom_id res chain seq x y z
N MET A 1 -9.47 -35.14 52.75
CA MET A 1 -8.61 -35.23 51.56
C MET A 1 -9.35 -35.04 50.23
N THR A 2 -10.69 -35.02 50.20
CA THR A 2 -11.49 -34.84 48.97
C THR A 2 -11.71 -33.37 48.58
N ILE A 3 -11.79 -32.47 49.57
CA ILE A 3 -12.02 -31.04 49.36
C ILE A 3 -10.88 -30.41 48.55
N GLY A 4 -9.62 -30.79 48.82
CA GLY A 4 -8.46 -30.30 48.06
C GLY A 4 -8.49 -30.75 46.59
N ALA A 5 -8.85 -32.01 46.32
CA ALA A 5 -8.97 -32.52 44.96
C ALA A 5 -10.11 -31.84 44.18
N ALA A 6 -11.24 -31.57 44.85
CA ALA A 6 -12.36 -30.86 44.25
C ALA A 6 -11.99 -29.42 43.86
N LEU A 7 -11.25 -28.70 44.71
CA LEU A 7 -10.82 -27.32 44.42
C LEU A 7 -9.83 -27.25 43.25
N ILE A 8 -8.90 -28.21 43.16
CA ILE A 8 -7.95 -28.28 42.04
C ILE A 8 -8.69 -28.60 40.73
N GLY A 9 -9.63 -29.53 40.75
CA GLY A 9 -10.45 -29.88 39.59
C GLY A 9 -11.27 -28.70 39.06
N ILE A 10 -11.95 -27.98 39.97
CA ILE A 10 -12.72 -26.77 39.60
C ILE A 10 -11.80 -25.69 39.04
N GLY A 11 -10.62 -25.49 39.65
CA GLY A 11 -9.63 -24.51 39.16
C GLY A 11 -9.13 -24.81 37.75
N MET A 12 -8.84 -26.08 37.44
CA MET A 12 -8.45 -26.50 36.08
C MET A 12 -9.57 -26.28 35.06
N LEU A 13 -10.82 -26.55 35.44
CA LEU A 13 -11.99 -26.38 34.57
C LEU A 13 -12.25 -24.90 34.25
N VAL A 14 -12.12 -24.02 35.26
CA VAL A 14 -12.23 -22.57 35.08
C VAL A 14 -11.09 -22.04 34.21
N LEU A 15 -9.85 -22.47 34.46
CA LEU A 15 -8.70 -22.06 33.64
C LEU A 15 -8.87 -22.48 32.18
N ALA A 16 -9.28 -23.73 31.93
CA ALA A 16 -9.56 -24.23 30.59
C ALA A 16 -10.69 -23.43 29.92
N GLY A 17 -11.77 -23.12 30.64
CA GLY A 17 -12.86 -22.28 30.14
C GLY A 17 -12.38 -20.88 29.75
N ILE A 18 -11.49 -20.26 30.54
CA ILE A 18 -10.91 -18.95 30.23
C ILE A 18 -10.05 -19.03 28.95
N VAL A 19 -9.18 -20.02 28.83
CA VAL A 19 -8.30 -20.19 27.65
C VAL A 19 -9.11 -20.45 26.37
N VAL A 20 -10.17 -21.27 26.46
CA VAL A 20 -11.07 -21.53 25.31
C VAL A 20 -11.94 -20.32 24.96
N ALA A 21 -12.31 -19.48 25.94
CA ALA A 21 -13.07 -18.26 25.72
C ALA A 21 -12.22 -17.03 25.34
N GLN A 22 -10.90 -17.07 25.53
CA GLN A 22 -9.97 -16.02 25.12
C GLN A 22 -10.06 -15.62 23.63
N PRO A 23 -10.14 -16.54 22.64
CA PRO A 23 -10.24 -16.16 21.23
C PRO A 23 -11.54 -15.40 20.89
N LEU A 24 -12.60 -15.55 21.67
CA LEU A 24 -13.85 -14.79 21.49
C LEU A 24 -13.77 -13.37 22.08
N ARG A 25 -12.86 -13.13 23.03
CA ARG A 25 -12.65 -11.82 23.67
C ARG A 25 -11.66 -10.96 22.94
N HIS A 26 -10.66 -11.59 22.31
CA HIS A 26 -9.82 -10.88 21.37
C HIS A 26 -10.61 -10.77 20.07
N LYS A 27 -11.40 -9.70 19.93
CA LYS A 27 -11.74 -9.21 18.60
C LYS A 27 -10.38 -9.05 17.92
N VAL A 28 -10.07 -9.96 17.00
CA VAL A 28 -8.97 -9.76 16.09
C VAL A 28 -9.34 -8.49 15.37
N VAL A 29 -8.82 -7.37 15.83
CA VAL A 29 -8.71 -6.16 15.03
C VAL A 29 -7.69 -6.58 14.00
N LEU A 30 -8.19 -7.23 12.94
CA LEU A 30 -7.48 -7.29 11.69
C LEU A 30 -7.04 -5.84 11.46
N PRO A 31 -5.73 -5.57 11.30
CA PRO A 31 -5.33 -4.28 10.81
C PRO A 31 -6.22 -4.02 9.60
N GLU A 32 -6.96 -2.91 9.61
CA GLU A 32 -7.57 -2.39 8.39
C GLU A 32 -6.39 -2.05 7.48
N GLY A 33 -5.82 -3.09 6.88
CA GLY A 33 -5.11 -2.98 5.64
C GLY A 33 -6.15 -2.37 4.73
N SER A 34 -5.89 -1.13 4.36
CA SER A 34 -6.62 -0.33 3.38
C SER A 34 -6.57 -0.95 1.97
N GLY A 35 -6.60 -2.28 1.87
CA GLY A 35 -6.89 -3.03 0.68
C GLY A 35 -8.40 -3.13 0.55
N SER A 36 -9.00 -2.02 0.11
CA SER A 36 -10.15 -2.02 -0.79
C SER A 36 -11.28 -3.02 -0.51
N ASP A 37 -12.28 -2.58 0.25
CA ASP A 37 -13.66 -3.11 0.23
C ASP A 37 -14.32 -3.06 -1.17
N CYS A 38 -13.63 -2.50 -2.18
CA CYS A 38 -14.07 -2.41 -3.57
C CYS A 38 -14.17 -3.80 -4.26
N SER A 39 -13.58 -4.85 -3.69
CA SER A 39 -13.69 -6.23 -4.23
C SER A 39 -14.99 -6.94 -3.84
N SER A 40 -15.77 -6.39 -2.90
CA SER A 40 -16.94 -7.07 -2.30
C SER A 40 -17.98 -7.53 -3.34
N ASN A 41 -18.37 -6.66 -4.28
CA ASN A 41 -19.40 -7.00 -5.27
C ASN A 41 -18.91 -7.99 -6.34
N TYR A 42 -17.65 -7.88 -6.75
CA TYR A 42 -17.04 -8.80 -7.71
C TYR A 42 -16.88 -10.19 -7.09
N ASP A 43 -16.32 -10.26 -5.88
CA ASP A 43 -16.13 -11.52 -5.15
C ASP A 43 -17.46 -12.18 -4.80
N ALA A 44 -18.49 -11.39 -4.43
CA ALA A 44 -19.83 -11.90 -4.21
C ALA A 44 -20.45 -12.51 -5.47
N ALA A 45 -20.27 -11.87 -6.64
CA ALA A 45 -20.75 -12.40 -7.91
C ALA A 45 -20.02 -13.71 -8.29
N LEU A 46 -18.70 -13.80 -8.05
CA LEU A 46 -17.92 -15.02 -8.31
C LEU A 46 -18.32 -16.17 -7.38
N LEU A 47 -18.53 -15.91 -6.09
CA LEU A 47 -19.00 -16.93 -5.14
C LEU A 47 -20.38 -17.44 -5.54
N SER A 48 -21.28 -16.53 -5.92
CA SER A 48 -22.62 -16.88 -6.40
C SER A 48 -22.58 -17.71 -7.69
N LEU A 49 -21.68 -17.38 -8.62
CA LEU A 49 -21.47 -18.18 -9.84
C LEU A 49 -20.98 -19.59 -9.50
N ARG A 50 -20.04 -19.69 -8.56
CA ARG A 50 -19.50 -20.98 -8.12
C ARG A 50 -20.60 -21.83 -7.48
N ASP A 51 -21.39 -21.25 -6.60
CA ASP A 51 -22.46 -21.96 -5.90
C ASP A 51 -23.57 -22.39 -6.89
N LEU A 52 -23.94 -21.53 -7.85
CA LEU A 52 -24.88 -21.88 -8.94
C LEU A 52 -24.38 -23.04 -9.81
N GLU A 53 -23.08 -23.07 -10.12
CA GLU A 53 -22.47 -24.15 -10.90
C GLU A 53 -22.53 -25.48 -10.13
N PHE A 54 -22.34 -25.45 -8.82
CA PHE A 54 -22.53 -26.63 -7.97
C PHE A 54 -23.99 -27.10 -7.98
N ASP A 55 -24.96 -26.20 -7.86
CA ASP A 55 -26.38 -26.55 -7.87
C ASP A 55 -26.82 -27.17 -9.21
N HIS A 56 -26.29 -26.69 -10.33
CA HIS A 56 -26.52 -27.28 -11.65
C HIS A 56 -25.89 -28.67 -11.78
N GLN A 57 -24.66 -28.86 -11.29
CA GLN A 57 -24.02 -30.19 -11.27
C GLN A 57 -24.77 -31.21 -10.43
N LEU A 58 -25.49 -30.76 -9.40
CA LEU A 58 -26.34 -31.58 -8.55
C LEU A 58 -27.76 -31.78 -9.10
N ASP A 59 -28.06 -31.27 -10.30
CA ASP A 59 -29.37 -31.31 -10.96
C ASP A 59 -30.49 -30.66 -10.11
N VAL A 60 -30.11 -29.69 -9.25
CA VAL A 60 -31.04 -28.94 -8.38
C VAL A 60 -31.71 -27.79 -9.15
N VAL A 61 -31.07 -27.32 -10.23
CA VAL A 61 -31.50 -26.17 -11.03
C VAL A 61 -31.66 -26.60 -12.49
N SER A 62 -32.75 -26.16 -13.13
CA SER A 62 -33.01 -26.44 -14.55
C SER A 62 -31.98 -25.76 -15.47
N ASP A 63 -31.72 -26.34 -16.65
CA ASP A 63 -30.80 -25.74 -17.63
C ASP A 63 -31.19 -24.30 -18.02
N GLU A 64 -32.50 -24.02 -18.10
CA GLU A 64 -33.01 -22.69 -18.46
C GLU A 64 -32.72 -21.66 -17.35
N ASP A 65 -33.01 -22.02 -16.10
CA ASP A 65 -32.78 -21.13 -14.95
C ASP A 65 -31.29 -20.95 -14.66
N TYR A 66 -30.47 -22.00 -14.87
CA TYR A 66 -29.02 -21.91 -14.81
C TYR A 66 -28.47 -20.92 -15.83
N ALA A 67 -28.84 -21.08 -17.11
CA ALA A 67 -28.36 -20.18 -18.17
C ALA A 67 -28.76 -18.72 -17.92
N ARG A 68 -29.99 -18.49 -17.47
CA ARG A 68 -30.51 -17.16 -17.12
C ARG A 68 -29.72 -16.54 -15.97
N THR A 69 -29.58 -17.26 -14.86
CA THR A 69 -28.95 -16.75 -13.63
C THR A 69 -27.45 -16.55 -13.81
N LYS A 70 -26.78 -17.47 -14.53
CA LYS A 70 -25.37 -17.35 -14.89
C LYS A 70 -25.10 -16.09 -15.71
N GLY A 71 -25.93 -15.80 -16.72
CA GLY A 71 -25.79 -14.59 -17.54
C GLY A 71 -25.94 -13.29 -16.71
N GLN A 72 -26.87 -13.28 -15.75
CA GLN A 72 -27.06 -12.15 -14.84
C GLN A 72 -25.83 -11.93 -13.94
N LEU A 73 -25.35 -12.99 -13.30
CA LEU A 73 -24.18 -12.91 -12.41
C LEU A 73 -22.89 -12.53 -13.17
N MET A 74 -22.71 -13.01 -14.40
CA MET A 74 -21.59 -12.59 -15.25
C MET A 74 -21.65 -11.10 -15.59
N THR A 75 -22.85 -10.58 -15.86
CA THR A 75 -23.05 -9.14 -16.11
C THR A 75 -22.74 -8.32 -14.86
N GLN A 76 -23.19 -8.77 -13.69
CA GLN A 76 -22.88 -8.11 -12.41
C GLN A 76 -21.37 -8.09 -12.13
N ALA A 77 -20.67 -9.20 -12.36
CA ALA A 77 -19.22 -9.26 -12.20
C ALA A 77 -18.49 -8.30 -13.15
N ALA A 78 -18.92 -8.21 -14.42
CA ALA A 78 -18.35 -7.28 -15.39
C ALA A 78 -18.55 -5.81 -14.97
N GLN A 79 -19.76 -5.46 -14.52
CA GLN A 79 -20.07 -4.11 -14.02
C GLN A 79 -19.24 -3.72 -12.80
N ALA A 80 -19.04 -4.66 -11.85
CA ALA A 80 -18.20 -4.42 -10.68
C ALA A 80 -16.74 -4.16 -11.08
N LEU A 81 -16.23 -4.85 -12.11
CA LEU A 81 -14.88 -4.64 -12.62
C LEU A 81 -14.72 -3.25 -13.27
N GLU A 82 -15.70 -2.81 -14.06
CA GLU A 82 -15.68 -1.48 -14.70
C GLU A 82 -15.63 -0.35 -13.64
N GLN A 83 -16.44 -0.45 -12.58
CA GLN A 83 -16.44 0.52 -11.49
C GLN A 83 -15.09 0.62 -10.76
N GLN A 84 -14.37 -0.50 -10.62
CA GLN A 84 -13.02 -0.50 -10.03
C GLN A 84 -12.01 0.24 -10.91
N VAL A 85 -12.12 0.14 -12.24
CA VAL A 85 -11.21 0.81 -13.17
C VAL A 85 -11.37 2.33 -13.10
N GLU A 86 -12.61 2.83 -13.05
CA GLU A 86 -12.89 4.27 -12.94
C GLU A 86 -12.32 4.86 -11.65
N VAL A 87 -12.62 4.24 -10.50
CA VAL A 87 -12.12 4.69 -9.19
C VAL A 87 -10.59 4.66 -9.14
N ARG A 88 -9.97 3.62 -9.72
CA ARG A 88 -8.51 3.52 -9.79
C ARG A 88 -7.91 4.65 -10.64
N GLY A 89 -8.54 5.02 -11.75
CA GLY A 89 -8.07 6.11 -12.60
C GLY A 89 -8.06 7.46 -11.88
N GLU A 90 -9.14 7.80 -11.16
CA GLU A 90 -9.20 9.02 -10.36
C GLU A 90 -8.13 9.03 -9.25
N LEU A 91 -7.96 7.90 -8.57
CA LEU A 91 -6.94 7.76 -7.53
C LEU A 91 -5.52 7.94 -8.09
N ASP A 92 -5.22 7.37 -9.25
CA ASP A 92 -3.92 7.51 -9.91
C ASP A 92 -3.62 8.99 -10.24
N GLU A 93 -4.61 9.76 -10.73
CA GLU A 93 -4.44 11.19 -11.01
C GLU A 93 -4.19 12.02 -9.73
N LEU A 94 -4.89 11.71 -8.64
CA LEU A 94 -4.67 12.33 -7.34
C LEU A 94 -3.26 12.04 -6.80
N ILE A 95 -2.79 10.80 -6.94
CA ILE A 95 -1.44 10.39 -6.52
C ILE A 95 -0.38 11.14 -7.33
N GLU A 96 -0.51 11.18 -8.67
CA GLU A 96 0.44 11.88 -9.53
C GLU A 96 0.49 13.39 -9.23
N THR A 97 -0.66 14.01 -8.95
CA THR A 97 -0.74 15.40 -8.54
C THR A 97 -0.04 15.64 -7.20
N ALA A 98 -0.27 14.75 -6.22
CA ALA A 98 0.37 14.83 -4.91
C ALA A 98 1.89 14.62 -4.99
N VAL A 99 2.36 13.69 -5.84
CA VAL A 99 3.79 13.45 -6.08
C VAL A 99 4.43 14.68 -6.72
N ARG A 100 3.80 15.27 -7.74
CA ARG A 100 4.29 16.50 -8.39
C ARG A 100 4.40 17.66 -7.39
N ALA A 101 3.38 17.85 -6.56
CA ALA A 101 3.38 18.88 -5.52
C ALA A 101 4.52 18.68 -4.50
N LYS A 102 4.84 17.43 -4.16
CA LYS A 102 5.98 17.12 -3.28
C LYS A 102 7.34 17.30 -3.95
N ARG A 103 7.47 16.99 -5.24
CA ARG A 103 8.73 17.08 -5.99
C ARG A 103 9.09 18.51 -6.42
N GLY A 104 8.12 19.41 -6.57
CA GLY A 104 8.35 20.81 -7.02
C GLY A 104 9.18 21.71 -6.08
N GLY A 105 9.67 21.20 -4.95
CA GLY A 105 10.28 22.00 -3.88
C GLY A 105 11.73 22.43 -4.08
N THR A 106 12.47 21.89 -5.05
CA THR A 106 13.92 22.15 -5.17
C THR A 106 14.33 22.39 -6.60
N ASN A 107 13.68 23.31 -7.32
CA ASN A 107 13.97 23.59 -8.72
C ASN A 107 15.21 24.49 -8.92
N GLN A 108 16.35 24.07 -8.37
CA GLN A 108 17.59 24.84 -8.47
C GLN A 108 18.53 24.20 -9.48
N PRO A 109 19.08 24.98 -10.43
CA PRO A 109 19.95 24.44 -11.45
C PRO A 109 21.25 23.94 -10.80
N LEU A 110 21.44 22.62 -10.82
CA LEU A 110 22.71 22.00 -10.45
C LEU A 110 23.61 21.93 -11.69
N THR A 111 24.92 21.88 -11.48
CA THR A 111 25.89 21.76 -12.58
C THR A 111 26.81 20.59 -12.29
N CYS A 112 27.08 19.77 -13.30
CA CYS A 112 27.99 18.65 -13.16
C CYS A 112 29.43 19.14 -12.94
N GLN A 113 30.06 18.75 -11.84
CA GLN A 113 31.46 19.15 -11.55
C GLN A 113 32.48 18.55 -12.53
N HIS A 114 32.11 17.52 -13.30
CA HIS A 114 33.03 16.85 -14.24
C HIS A 114 32.96 17.41 -15.67
N CYS A 115 31.76 17.57 -16.20
CA CYS A 115 31.55 17.99 -17.60
C CYS A 115 30.89 19.37 -17.74
N GLN A 116 30.50 19.98 -16.62
CA GLN A 116 29.86 21.30 -16.55
C GLN A 116 28.46 21.39 -17.19
N GLU A 117 27.85 20.25 -17.53
CA GLU A 117 26.46 20.20 -18.01
C GLU A 117 25.46 20.58 -16.90
N GLN A 118 24.35 21.19 -17.29
CA GLN A 118 23.27 21.55 -16.37
C GLN A 118 22.43 20.32 -16.03
N LEU A 119 22.22 20.10 -14.73
CA LEU A 119 21.48 18.96 -14.18
C LEU A 119 20.10 19.43 -13.72
N ALA A 120 19.10 18.61 -13.99
CA ALA A 120 17.81 18.76 -13.34
C ALA A 120 17.96 18.47 -11.83
N PRO A 121 17.13 19.06 -10.98
CA PRO A 121 17.24 18.90 -9.53
C PRO A 121 17.04 17.45 -9.04
N ASP A 122 16.35 16.63 -9.83
CA ASP A 122 16.09 15.22 -9.56
C ASP A 122 17.09 14.26 -10.25
N ASP A 123 18.09 14.80 -10.97
CA ASP A 123 19.07 13.99 -11.67
C ASP A 123 20.09 13.40 -10.70
N ASN A 124 19.99 12.11 -10.44
CA ASN A 124 21.02 11.35 -9.69
C ASN A 124 22.31 11.15 -10.50
N PHE A 125 22.22 11.22 -11.82
CA PHE A 125 23.32 11.01 -12.75
C PHE A 125 23.33 12.09 -13.83
N CYS A 126 24.51 12.48 -14.28
CA CYS A 126 24.63 13.41 -15.39
C CYS A 126 24.25 12.76 -16.72
N PRO A 127 23.31 13.34 -17.50
CA PRO A 127 22.89 12.78 -18.78
C PRO A 127 24.00 12.85 -19.86
N GLN A 128 24.99 13.73 -19.69
CA GLN A 128 26.07 13.91 -20.67
C GLN A 128 27.26 12.98 -20.40
N CYS A 129 27.73 12.90 -19.14
CA CYS A 129 28.95 12.14 -18.80
C CYS A 129 28.72 10.86 -17.99
N GLY A 130 27.48 10.59 -17.55
CA GLY A 130 27.09 9.38 -16.81
C GLY A 130 27.59 9.29 -15.36
N ARG A 131 28.31 10.29 -14.84
CA ARG A 131 28.75 10.32 -13.44
C ARG A 131 27.60 10.68 -12.49
N ILE A 132 27.67 10.17 -11.27
CA ILE A 132 26.78 10.57 -10.19
C ILE A 132 26.85 12.08 -9.96
N ALA A 133 25.69 12.71 -9.86
CA ALA A 133 25.59 14.08 -9.43
C ALA A 133 25.91 14.14 -7.94
N GLN A 134 26.74 15.09 -7.53
CA GLN A 134 27.16 15.24 -6.13
C GLN A 134 26.92 16.68 -5.68
N VAL A 135 26.38 16.82 -4.47
CA VAL A 135 26.24 18.09 -3.75
C VAL A 135 27.14 18.05 -2.53
N ASN A 136 27.88 19.13 -2.27
CA ASN A 136 28.73 19.21 -1.09
C ASN A 136 27.97 19.91 0.03
N CYS A 137 28.02 19.35 1.23
CA CYS A 137 27.46 20.00 2.41
C CYS A 137 28.21 21.33 2.68
N PRO A 138 27.52 22.47 2.89
CA PRO A 138 28.19 23.74 3.19
C PRO A 138 28.93 23.74 4.54
N VAL A 139 28.50 22.92 5.49
CA VAL A 139 29.00 22.91 6.87
C VAL A 139 30.22 22.00 7.00
N CYS A 140 30.12 20.76 6.51
CA CYS A 140 31.17 19.75 6.69
C CYS A 140 31.85 19.32 5.38
N GLN A 141 31.41 19.84 4.22
CA GLN A 141 31.94 19.52 2.89
C GLN A 141 31.83 18.05 2.47
N GLN A 142 31.11 17.22 3.23
CA GLN A 142 30.81 15.85 2.85
C GLN A 142 29.98 15.83 1.56
N ALA A 143 30.36 14.94 0.63
CA ALA A 143 29.61 14.68 -0.58
C ALA A 143 28.28 13.97 -0.25
N GLY A 144 27.18 14.52 -0.76
CA GLY A 144 25.83 13.97 -0.73
C GLY A 144 25.25 13.85 -2.14
N THR A 145 24.04 13.30 -2.22
CA THR A 145 23.30 13.10 -3.47
C THR A 145 22.19 14.15 -3.65
N PRO A 146 21.88 14.57 -4.89
CA PRO A 146 20.70 15.41 -5.14
C PRO A 146 19.43 14.74 -4.61
N GLY A 147 18.59 15.52 -3.93
CA GLY A 147 17.40 15.01 -3.24
C GLY A 147 17.62 14.61 -1.77
N ASP A 148 18.85 14.58 -1.28
CA ASP A 148 19.11 14.42 0.16
C ASP A 148 18.56 15.60 0.94
N ASN A 149 17.70 15.31 1.92
CA ASN A 149 17.13 16.33 2.79
C ASN A 149 18.11 16.77 3.89
N PHE A 150 19.04 15.89 4.27
CA PHE A 150 20.00 16.09 5.36
C PHE A 150 21.35 15.50 4.99
N CYS A 151 22.42 16.14 5.44
CA CYS A 151 23.78 15.62 5.26
C CYS A 151 24.01 14.37 6.13
N THR A 152 24.52 13.30 5.53
CA THR A 152 24.88 12.05 6.22
C THR A 152 26.09 12.19 7.16
N GLY A 153 26.92 13.23 6.98
CA GLY A 153 28.08 13.50 7.81
C GLY A 153 27.76 14.32 9.07
N CYS A 154 27.08 15.46 8.92
CA CYS A 154 26.85 16.41 10.02
C CYS A 154 25.37 16.64 10.38
N GLY A 155 24.42 16.03 9.67
CA GLY A 155 22.98 16.15 9.94
C GLY A 155 22.33 17.47 9.53
N THR A 156 23.08 18.42 8.93
CA THR A 156 22.53 19.71 8.49
C THR A 156 21.50 19.53 7.39
N SER A 157 20.38 20.27 7.47
CA SER A 157 19.37 20.35 6.41
C SER A 157 20.00 20.85 5.11
N LEU A 158 19.89 20.07 4.04
CA LEU A 158 20.37 20.43 2.70
C LEU A 158 19.28 21.09 1.83
N LYS A 159 18.02 21.08 2.30
CA LYS A 159 16.86 21.67 1.61
C LYS A 159 17.02 23.17 1.32
N ASP A 160 17.68 23.89 2.23
CA ASP A 160 17.77 25.35 2.19
C ASP A 160 19.07 25.86 1.54
N VAL A 161 20.08 25.01 1.39
CA VAL A 161 21.45 25.42 1.01
C VAL A 161 21.68 25.45 -0.50
N LEU A 162 20.67 25.11 -1.29
CA LEU A 162 20.71 25.47 -2.70
C LEU A 162 20.60 27.00 -2.87
N HIS A 163 20.18 27.78 -1.84
CA HIS A 163 20.29 29.24 -1.87
C HIS A 163 21.74 29.69 -2.12
N VAL A 164 21.96 30.15 -3.34
CA VAL A 164 23.14 30.84 -3.84
C VAL A 164 23.72 31.74 -2.77
N ALA A 165 24.92 31.40 -2.30
CA ALA A 165 25.86 32.37 -1.76
C ALA A 165 26.24 33.34 -2.89
N GLY A 166 25.38 34.33 -3.09
CA GLY A 166 25.57 35.46 -3.99
C GLY A 166 25.74 36.70 -3.13
N ARG A 167 26.89 37.33 -3.28
CA ARG A 167 27.31 38.61 -2.69
C ARG A 167 26.21 39.64 -2.50
#